data_AF-A0A847CU37-F1
#
_entry.id   AF-A0A847CU37-F1
#
_cell.length_a   1.000
_cell.length_b   1.000
_cell.length_c   1.000
_cell.angle_alpha   90.00
_cell.angle_beta   90.00
_cell.angle_gamma   90.00
#
_symmetry.space_group_name_H-M   'P 1'
#
loop_
_entity.id
_entity.type
_entity.pdbx_description
1 polymer ?
#
loop_
_entity_poly.entity_id
_entity_poly.type
_entity_poly.pdbx_seq_one_letter_code
_entity_poly.pdbx_strand_id
1 'polypeptide(L)' 'FCMSHESVLELYRVVGTYNTIIIVALKDTDELENLVDQIKKYGTCTTSIVTSAHICNSVNFS' A
#
# COMPACT_ATOMS: atom_id res chain seq x y z
N PHE A 1 4.67 12.52 3.63
CA PHE A 1 5.45 11.28 3.83
C PHE A 1 5.01 10.22 2.84
N CYS A 2 3.79 9.65 2.94
CA CYS A 2 3.39 8.55 2.04
C CYS A 2 3.16 8.98 0.58
N MET A 3 2.68 10.19 0.28
CA MET A 3 2.51 10.63 -1.12
C MET A 3 3.83 10.89 -1.87
N SER A 4 4.97 10.92 -1.16
CA SER A 4 6.28 11.27 -1.72
C SER A 4 7.26 10.10 -1.68
N HIS A 5 6.83 8.91 -1.28
CA HIS A 5 7.68 7.74 -1.16
C HIS A 5 7.60 6.93 -2.47
N GLU A 6 8.74 6.63 -3.10
CA GLU A 6 8.78 6.01 -4.44
C GLU A 6 8.06 4.67 -4.52
N SER A 7 8.05 3.92 -3.42
CA SER A 7 7.35 2.62 -3.31
C SER A 7 5.82 2.74 -3.30
N VAL A 8 5.25 3.94 -3.15
CA VAL A 8 3.80 4.14 -3.06
C VAL A 8 3.20 4.28 -4.45
N LEU A 9 2.34 3.32 -4.81
CA LEU A 9 1.60 3.33 -6.05
C LEU A 9 0.33 4.17 -5.92
N GLU A 10 -0.42 3.97 -4.84
CA GLU A 10 -1.72 4.58 -4.64
C GLU A 10 -1.94 4.93 -3.16
N LEU A 11 -2.69 6.00 -2.91
CA LEU A 11 -3.06 6.43 -1.57
C LEU A 11 -4.51 6.89 -1.54
N TYR A 12 -5.30 6.26 -0.68
CA TYR A 12 -6.72 6.52 -0.53
C TYR A 12 -7.02 6.95 0.88
N ARG A 13 -7.73 8.07 1.04
CA ARG A 13 -8.35 8.43 2.30
C ARG A 13 -9.73 7.78 2.36
N VAL A 14 -9.98 7.00 3.39
CA VAL A 14 -11.18 6.20 3.55
C VAL A 14 -11.89 6.58 4.84
N VAL A 15 -13.21 6.41 4.88
CA VAL A 15 -14.02 6.62 6.08
C VAL A 15 -14.31 5.24 6.68
N GLY A 16 -13.96 5.04 7.96
CA GLY A 16 -14.19 3.78 8.67
C GLY A 16 -13.10 3.47 9.69
N THR A 17 -12.86 2.18 9.92
CA THR A 17 -11.87 1.68 10.90
C THR A 17 -10.44 2.08 10.55
N TYR A 18 -10.15 2.24 9.26
CA TYR A 18 -8.87 2.75 8.78
C TYR A 18 -9.08 4.17 8.25
N ASN A 19 -8.14 5.07 8.55
CA ASN A 19 -8.19 6.45 8.05
C ASN A 19 -7.62 6.57 6.63
N THR A 20 -6.68 5.68 6.28
CA THR A 20 -5.94 5.72 5.02
C THR A 20 -5.57 4.30 4.59
N ILE A 21 -5.71 4.01 3.31
CA ILE A 21 -5.18 2.82 2.66
C ILE A 21 -4.05 3.27 1.73
N ILE A 22 -2.94 2.53 1.75
CA ILE A 22 -1.78 2.82 0.92
C ILE A 22 -1.44 1.52 0.19
N ILE A 23 -1.31 1.60 -1.13
CA ILE A 23 -0.84 0.50 -1.96
C ILE A 23 0.61 0.76 -2.29
N VAL A 24 1.47 -0.21 -2.00
CA VAL A 24 2.91 -0.12 -2.19
C VAL A 24 3.44 -1.29 -2.98
N ALA A 25 4.42 -1.03 -3.84
CA ALA A 25 5.23 -2.04 -4.48
C ALA A 25 6.58 -2.09 -3.77
N LEU A 26 6.90 -3.26 -3.22
CA LEU A 26 8.13 -3.51 -2.47
C LEU A 26 8.84 -4.70 -3.10
N LYS A 27 10.16 -4.68 -3.09
CA LYS A 27 10.98 -5.73 -3.69
C LYS A 27 11.05 -6.98 -2.81
N ASP A 28 11.10 -6.78 -1.50
CA ASP A 28 11.29 -7.83 -0.51
C ASP A 28 10.67 -7.45 0.86
N THR A 29 10.77 -8.38 1.80
CA THR A 29 10.26 -8.21 3.17
C THR A 29 11.07 -7.21 3.99
N ASP A 30 12.34 -6.97 3.69
CA ASP A 30 13.18 -6.04 4.44
C ASP A 30 12.73 -4.59 4.15
N GLU A 31 12.39 -4.29 2.89
CA GLU A 31 11.77 -3.01 2.52
C GLU A 31 10.41 -2.81 3.21
N LEU A 32 9.63 -3.89 3.38
CA LEU A 32 8.35 -3.83 4.10
C LEU A 32 8.53 -3.48 5.57
N GLU A 33 9.47 -4.14 6.25
CA GLU A 33 9.74 -3.86 7.67
C GLU A 33 10.20 -2.41 7.86
N ASN A 34 11.13 -1.94 7.01
CA ASN A 34 11.59 -0.56 7.04
C ASN A 34 10.46 0.45 6.80
N LEU A 35 9.54 0.16 5.88
CA LEU A 35 8.40 1.03 5.61
C LEU A 35 7.42 1.04 6.80
N VAL A 36 7.11 -0.14 7.35
CA VAL A 36 6.24 -0.29 8.51
C VAL A 36 6.81 0.46 9.72
N ASP A 37 8.12 0.35 9.99
CA ASP A 37 8.75 1.07 11.10
C ASP A 37 8.71 2.59 10.95
N GLN A 38 8.75 3.10 9.72
CA GLN A 38 8.54 4.52 9.45
C GLN A 38 7.08 4.94 9.67
N ILE A 39 6.12 4.09 9.29
CA ILE A 39 4.68 4.34 9.44
C ILE A 39 4.24 4.26 10.91
N LYS A 40 4.82 3.35 11.70
CA LYS A 40 4.52 3.17 13.14
C LYS A 40 4.62 4.48 13.94
N LYS A 41 5.46 5.42 13.49
CA LYS A 41 5.60 6.76 14.11
C LYS A 41 4.32 7.60 14.04
N TYR A 42 3.44 7.30 13.09
CA TYR A 42 2.20 8.04 12.85
C TYR A 42 0.95 7.30 13.35
N GLY A 43 1.10 6.05 13.82
CA GLY A 43 0.01 5.26 14.39
C GLY A 43 0.12 3.77 14.09
N THR A 44 -0.94 3.03 14.41
CA THR A 44 -1.03 1.60 14.12
C THR A 44 -1.39 1.37 12.66
N CYS A 45 -0.70 0.43 12.00
CA CYS A 45 -0.98 0.03 10.63
C CYS A 45 -1.27 -1.48 10.55
N THR A 46 -2.12 -1.85 9.59
CA THR A 46 -2.37 -3.25 9.23
C THR A 46 -1.85 -3.47 7.82
N THR A 47 -0.98 -4.45 7.64
CA THR A 47 -0.41 -4.79 6.33
C THR A 47 -1.11 -6.01 5.74
N SER A 48 -1.46 -5.95 4.45
CA SER A 48 -1.95 -7.11 3.69
C SER A 48 -0.99 -7.38 2.54
N ILE A 49 -0.38 -8.58 2.52
CA ILE A 49 0.60 -8.97 1.50
C ILE A 49 -0.15 -9.66 0.35
N VAL A 50 -0.05 -9.10 -0.84
CA VAL A 50 -0.64 -9.66 -2.06
C VAL A 50 0.43 -10.49 -2.77
N THR A 51 0.32 -11.82 -2.68
CA THR A 51 1.28 -12.76 -3.30
C THR A 51 0.88 -13.19 -4.70
N SER A 52 -0.39 -12.98 -5.08
CA SER A 52 -0.89 -13.22 -6.42
C SER A 52 -1.95 -12.18 -6.76
N ALA A 53 -1.92 -11.69 -7.99
CA ALA A 53 -2.96 -10.84 -8.55
C ALA A 53 -3.78 -11.68 -9.53
N HIS A 54 -5.09 -11.72 -9.35
CA HIS A 54 -5.97 -12.29 -10.36
C HIS A 54 -6.00 -11.31 -11.55
N ILE A 55 -5.40 -11.68 -12.68
CA ILE A 55 -5.39 -10.86 -13.90
C ILE A 55 -6.81 -10.89 -14.47
N CYS A 56 -7.64 -9.92 -14.08
CA CYS A 56 -8.88 -9.64 -14.79
C CYS A 56 -8.54 -8.64 -15.90
N ASN A 57 -8.35 -9.13 -17.12
CA ASN A 57 -8.09 -8.28 -18.27
C ASN A 57 -9.38 -7.51 -18.61
N SER A 58 -9.57 -6.33 -18.01
CA SER A 58 -10.66 -5.44 -18.38
C SER A 58 -10.43 -4.96 -19.80
N VAL A 59 -11.18 -5.52 -20.75
CA VAL A 59 -11.20 -5.07 -22.15
C VAL A 59 -11.75 -3.65 -22.16
N ASN A 60 -10.88 -2.65 -22.31
CA ASN A 60 -11.32 -1.28 -22.56
C ASN A 60 -11.91 -1.24 -23.98
N PHE A 61 -13.23 -1.12 -24.08
CA PHE A 61 -13.87 -0.71 -25.32
C PHE A 61 -13.66 0.81 -25.46
N SER A 62 -12.76 1.18 -26.37
CA SER A 62 -12.57 2.53 -26.90
C SER A 62 -13.72 2.95 -27.81
#